data_AF-A0A2V7YL73-F1
#
_entry.id   AF-A0A2V7YL73-F1
#
_cell.length_a   1.000
_cell.length_b   1.000
_cell.length_c   1.000
_cell.angle_alpha   90.00
_cell.angle_beta   90.00
_cell.angle_gamma   90.00
#
_symmetry.space_group_name_H-M   'P 1'
#
loop_
_entity.id
_entity.type
_entity.pdbx_description
1 polymer ?
#
loop_
_entity_poly.entity_id
_entity_poly.type
_entity_poly.pdbx_seq_one_letter_code
_entity_poly.pdbx_strand_id
1 'polypeptide(L)'
;MWRGLFVSERLLRSRHLAPSRRTAASEDRVTCTIVFITIVLLPRYFRAAALLIALTLSACQTAAPAVVSDRLFFGRNIPAGGSVSNEQWDDFVRTVVTPRFPKGLTIFQGNGQWLDPRGDVVREPVFVIEVFHDRSAAAEASIAAIAAEYKKRFGQDAVLRVTSGSVIRFY
;
A
#
# COMPACT_ATOMS: atom_id res chain seq x y z
N MET A 1 4.42 17.12 -5.10
CA MET A 1 3.42 17.12 -4.00
C MET A 1 3.77 16.16 -2.82
N TRP A 2 3.48 14.85 -2.88
CA TRP A 2 3.53 13.95 -1.71
C TRP A 2 4.91 13.65 -1.09
N ARG A 3 6.01 13.95 -1.80
CA ARG A 3 7.36 13.72 -1.28
C ARG A 3 7.73 14.62 -0.10
N GLY A 4 7.12 15.80 0.03
CA GLY A 4 7.38 16.73 1.15
C GLY A 4 6.45 16.54 2.36
N LEU A 5 5.28 15.91 2.17
CA LEU A 5 4.21 15.88 3.17
C LEU A 5 4.39 14.83 4.28
N PHE A 6 5.09 13.73 3.98
CA PHE A 6 5.14 12.57 4.88
C PHE A 6 6.51 11.86 4.96
N VAL A 7 7.56 12.48 4.43
CA VAL A 7 8.88 11.85 4.36
C VAL A 7 9.85 12.60 5.29
N SER A 8 10.03 12.09 6.51
CA SER A 8 11.41 12.00 6.98
C SER A 8 12.07 10.90 6.15
N GLU A 9 13.31 11.07 5.71
CA GLU A 9 14.06 10.06 4.93
C GLU A 9 14.03 8.64 5.55
N ARG A 10 13.72 8.56 6.85
CA ARG A 10 13.52 7.33 7.63
C ARG A 10 12.39 6.45 7.09
N LEU A 11 11.33 7.01 6.50
CA LEU A 11 10.20 6.26 5.94
C LEU A 11 10.41 5.81 4.49
N LEU A 12 11.33 6.44 3.74
CA LEU A 12 11.72 5.97 2.40
C LEU A 12 12.83 4.92 2.45
N ARG A 13 13.70 4.93 3.47
CA ARG A 13 14.73 3.89 3.68
C ARG A 13 14.17 2.51 4.04
N SER A 14 12.91 2.41 4.46
CA SER A 14 12.23 1.12 4.62
C SER A 14 11.89 0.46 3.27
N ARG A 15 12.07 1.16 2.14
CA ARG A 15 11.91 0.64 0.78
C ARG A 15 13.24 0.39 0.07
N HIS A 16 14.14 -0.35 0.72
CA HIS A 16 14.90 -1.40 0.04
C HIS A 16 14.38 -2.78 0.40
N LEU A 17 13.07 -2.89 0.65
CA LEU A 17 12.36 -4.12 0.35
C LEU A 17 11.74 -3.94 -1.05
N ALA A 18 12.57 -4.24 -2.06
CA ALA A 18 12.07 -5.10 -3.13
C ALA A 18 11.28 -6.24 -2.46
N PRO A 19 10.23 -6.84 -3.06
CA PRO A 19 9.81 -8.15 -2.59
C PRO A 19 11.08 -8.97 -2.65
N SER A 20 11.64 -9.26 -1.48
CA SER A 20 12.85 -10.02 -1.44
C SER A 20 12.42 -11.31 -2.12
N ARG A 21 13.04 -11.63 -3.26
CA ARG A 21 13.35 -13.03 -3.53
C ARG A 21 14.33 -13.53 -2.46
N ARG A 22 14.17 -13.20 -1.18
CA ARG A 22 14.21 -14.22 -0.15
C ARG A 22 12.95 -15.00 -0.43
N THR A 23 13.11 -15.96 -1.34
CA THR A 23 12.52 -17.27 -1.18
C THR A 23 11.96 -17.39 0.25
N ALA A 24 10.65 -17.30 0.43
CA ALA A 24 10.02 -17.69 1.69
C ALA A 24 10.57 -19.08 2.09
N ALA A 25 10.81 -19.93 1.07
CA ALA A 25 11.55 -21.18 1.18
C ALA A 25 12.99 -21.13 1.78
N SER A 26 13.74 -20.00 1.80
CA SER A 26 15.08 -19.94 2.42
C SER A 26 15.05 -19.44 3.86
N GLU A 27 14.19 -18.48 4.21
CA GLU A 27 13.99 -18.06 5.61
C GLU A 27 13.20 -19.13 6.38
N ASP A 28 12.26 -19.82 5.72
CA ASP A 28 11.63 -21.02 6.25
C ASP A 28 12.66 -22.14 6.47
N ARG A 29 13.62 -22.33 5.54
CA ARG A 29 14.69 -23.34 5.72
C ARG A 29 15.66 -22.98 6.84
N VAL A 30 16.06 -21.71 6.98
CA VAL A 30 17.01 -21.29 8.03
C VAL A 30 16.34 -21.32 9.42
N THR A 31 15.08 -20.88 9.52
CA THR A 31 14.30 -20.92 10.77
C THR A 31 13.99 -22.38 11.15
N CYS A 32 13.65 -23.23 10.18
CA CYS A 32 13.42 -24.66 10.42
C CYS A 32 14.72 -25.40 10.81
N THR A 33 15.87 -25.07 10.21
CA THR A 33 17.18 -25.68 10.55
C THR A 33 17.63 -25.33 11.97
N ILE A 34 17.45 -24.07 12.40
CA ILE A 34 17.82 -23.61 13.75
C ILE A 34 16.93 -24.25 14.84
N VAL A 35 15.63 -24.43 14.54
CA VAL A 35 14.70 -25.18 15.41
C VAL A 35 15.09 -26.66 15.49
N PHE A 36 15.54 -27.27 14.39
CA PHE A 36 15.99 -28.67 14.38
C PHE A 36 17.26 -28.91 15.21
N ILE A 37 18.27 -28.02 15.13
CA ILE A 37 19.56 -28.22 15.82
C ILE A 37 19.44 -28.04 17.35
N THR A 38 18.57 -27.15 17.84
CA THR A 38 18.38 -26.95 19.28
C THR A 38 17.53 -28.02 19.96
N ILE A 39 16.64 -28.71 19.23
CA ILE A 39 15.85 -29.83 19.75
C ILE A 39 16.72 -31.05 20.03
N VAL A 40 17.80 -31.28 19.28
CA VAL A 40 18.58 -32.53 19.36
C VAL A 40 19.40 -32.68 20.65
N LEU A 41 19.79 -31.59 21.32
CA LEU A 41 20.69 -31.64 22.48
C LEU A 41 20.03 -31.43 23.87
N LEU A 42 18.71 -31.18 23.92
CA LEU A 42 17.99 -30.98 25.19
C LEU A 42 17.50 -32.32 25.80
N PRO A 43 17.51 -32.47 27.15
CA PRO A 43 16.93 -33.62 27.82
C PRO A 43 15.45 -33.80 27.44
N ARG A 44 14.97 -35.06 27.39
CA ARG A 44 13.64 -35.45 26.85
C ARG A 44 12.46 -34.58 27.36
N TYR A 45 12.55 -34.05 28.57
CA TYR A 45 11.54 -33.20 29.19
C TYR A 45 11.47 -31.76 28.62
N PHE A 46 12.61 -31.18 28.20
CA PHE A 46 12.66 -29.82 27.64
C PHE A 46 12.21 -29.77 26.17
N ARG A 47 12.26 -30.90 25.45
CA ARG A 47 11.78 -31.00 24.06
C ARG A 47 10.26 -30.82 23.94
N ALA A 48 9.49 -31.42 24.85
CA ALA A 48 8.03 -31.31 24.85
C ALA A 48 7.58 -29.87 25.14
N ALA A 49 8.23 -29.21 26.11
CA ALA A 49 7.96 -27.82 26.44
C ALA A 49 8.35 -26.85 25.29
N ALA A 50 9.50 -27.05 24.65
CA ALA A 50 9.93 -26.23 23.51
C ALA A 50 9.03 -26.42 22.27
N LEU A 51 8.55 -27.65 22.02
CA LEU A 51 7.60 -27.94 20.94
C LEU A 51 6.23 -27.30 21.21
N LEU A 52 5.73 -27.38 22.44
CA LEU A 52 4.49 -26.71 22.86
C LEU A 52 4.59 -25.18 22.74
N ILE A 53 5.73 -24.59 23.14
CA ILE A 53 5.99 -23.15 22.97
C ILE A 53 6.07 -22.76 21.48
N ALA A 54 6.73 -23.56 20.64
CA ALA A 54 6.78 -23.30 19.19
C ALA A 54 5.40 -23.43 18.51
N LEU A 55 4.58 -24.37 18.95
CA LEU A 55 3.18 -24.54 18.50
C LEU A 55 2.29 -23.36 18.93
N THR A 56 2.46 -22.82 20.15
CA THR A 56 1.68 -21.66 20.61
C THR A 56 2.11 -20.35 19.94
N LEU A 57 3.38 -20.18 19.59
CA LEU A 57 3.83 -18.99 18.85
C LEU A 57 3.36 -18.97 17.38
N SER A 58 3.18 -20.13 16.73
CA SER A 58 2.68 -20.19 15.33
C SER A 58 1.18 -19.89 15.19
N ALA A 59 0.41 -19.99 16.28
CA ALA A 59 -1.04 -19.78 16.25
C ALA A 59 -1.44 -18.29 16.17
N CYS A 60 -0.50 -17.37 16.36
CA CYS A 60 -0.75 -15.93 16.25
C CYS A 60 -0.33 -15.38 14.87
N GLN A 61 -0.77 -16.04 13.79
CA GLN A 61 -0.77 -15.40 12.47
C GLN A 61 -2.13 -14.74 12.31
N THR A 62 -2.22 -13.46 12.65
CA THR A 62 -3.40 -12.64 12.31
C THR A 62 -3.49 -12.61 10.78
N ALA A 63 -4.43 -13.39 10.24
CA ALA A 63 -4.71 -13.38 8.81
C ALA A 63 -5.04 -11.94 8.41
N ALA A 64 -4.30 -11.41 7.43
CA ALA A 64 -4.55 -10.08 6.93
C ALA A 64 -6.02 -9.97 6.46
N PRO A 65 -6.67 -8.82 6.66
CA PRO A 65 -8.05 -8.64 6.21
C PRO A 65 -8.15 -8.94 4.71
N ALA A 66 -9.10 -9.80 4.35
CA ALA A 66 -9.30 -10.25 2.98
C ALA A 66 -9.69 -9.10 2.04
N VAL A 67 -10.46 -8.15 2.58
CA VAL A 67 -10.91 -6.94 1.87
C VAL A 67 -10.17 -5.72 2.40
N VAL A 68 -9.79 -4.85 1.48
CA VAL A 68 -9.15 -3.55 1.78
C VAL A 68 -9.93 -2.40 1.14
N SER A 69 -9.84 -1.23 1.78
CA SER A 69 -10.15 0.07 1.17
C SER A 69 -8.84 0.72 0.75
N ASP A 70 -8.74 1.09 -0.51
CA ASP A 70 -7.66 1.89 -1.05
C ASP A 70 -8.15 3.28 -1.44
N ARG A 71 -7.51 4.29 -0.83
CA ARG A 71 -7.69 5.69 -1.18
C ARG A 71 -6.49 6.21 -1.94
N LEU A 72 -6.74 6.67 -3.16
CA LEU A 72 -5.74 7.24 -4.06
C LEU A 72 -5.95 8.75 -4.15
N PHE A 73 -4.91 9.53 -3.87
CA PHE A 73 -4.96 10.98 -3.85
C PHE A 73 -4.14 11.56 -5.01
N PHE A 74 -4.84 12.31 -5.86
CA PHE A 74 -4.34 12.84 -7.11
C PHE A 74 -4.25 14.38 -7.00
N GLY A 75 -3.02 14.89 -6.91
CA GLY A 75 -2.75 16.32 -6.95
C GLY A 75 -3.10 16.88 -8.32
N ARG A 76 -3.80 18.02 -8.34
CA ARG A 76 -4.26 18.64 -9.58
C ARG A 76 -3.26 19.64 -10.14
N ASN A 77 -2.38 20.25 -9.34
CA ASN A 77 -1.47 21.28 -9.81
C ASN A 77 -0.35 20.65 -10.63
N ILE A 78 -0.24 21.01 -11.91
CA ILE A 78 0.75 20.44 -12.82
C ILE A 78 2.06 21.20 -12.65
N PRO A 79 3.22 20.54 -12.44
CA PRO A 79 4.50 21.22 -12.23
C PRO A 79 4.92 22.16 -13.36
N ALA A 80 4.56 21.83 -14.61
CA ALA A 80 4.83 22.66 -15.79
C ALA A 80 3.87 23.88 -15.93
N GLY A 81 2.91 24.03 -15.01
CA GLY A 81 1.89 25.07 -15.02
C GLY A 81 0.49 24.54 -15.30
N GLY A 82 -0.51 25.22 -14.74
CA GLY A 82 -1.92 24.85 -14.85
C GLY A 82 -2.36 23.81 -13.83
N SER A 83 -3.58 23.31 -14.02
CA SER A 83 -4.20 22.33 -13.14
C SER A 83 -4.99 21.32 -13.97
N VAL A 84 -5.07 20.08 -13.51
CA VAL A 84 -5.92 19.05 -14.13
C VAL A 84 -7.38 19.52 -14.06
N SER A 85 -7.99 19.72 -15.22
CA SER A 85 -9.38 20.15 -15.33
C SER A 85 -10.36 19.03 -14.95
N ASN A 86 -11.63 19.37 -14.75
CA ASN A 86 -12.65 18.37 -14.46
C ASN A 86 -12.87 17.44 -15.67
N GLU A 87 -12.83 17.99 -16.88
CA GLU A 87 -13.01 17.22 -18.13
C GLU A 87 -11.84 16.24 -18.35
N GLN A 88 -10.61 16.69 -18.08
CA GLN A 88 -9.42 15.84 -18.13
C GLN A 88 -9.49 14.72 -17.08
N TRP A 89 -9.96 15.06 -15.88
CA TRP A 89 -10.18 14.11 -14.81
C TRP A 89 -11.23 13.07 -15.19
N ASP A 90 -12.38 13.49 -15.72
CA ASP A 90 -13.47 12.62 -16.11
C ASP A 90 -13.06 11.67 -17.25
N ASP A 91 -12.28 12.15 -18.22
CA ASP A 91 -11.66 11.30 -19.23
C ASP A 91 -10.70 10.27 -18.62
N PHE A 92 -9.83 10.70 -17.71
CA PHE A 92 -8.91 9.79 -17.02
C PHE A 92 -9.66 8.70 -16.24
N VAL A 93 -10.69 9.07 -15.49
CA VAL A 93 -11.52 8.13 -14.75
C VAL A 93 -12.16 7.13 -15.71
N ARG A 94 -12.84 7.61 -16.74
CA ARG A 94 -13.54 6.78 -17.73
C ARG A 94 -12.61 5.81 -18.45
N THR A 95 -11.43 6.27 -18.87
CA THR A 95 -10.54 5.51 -19.76
C THR A 95 -9.51 4.67 -19.02
N VAL A 96 -9.13 5.05 -17.81
CA VAL A 96 -8.06 4.39 -17.04
C VAL A 96 -8.60 3.71 -15.79
N VAL A 97 -9.41 4.40 -15.01
CA VAL A 97 -9.81 3.90 -13.68
C VAL A 97 -10.97 2.91 -13.77
N THR A 98 -12.09 3.31 -14.38
CA THR A 98 -13.31 2.50 -14.45
C THR A 98 -13.08 1.12 -15.06
N PRO A 99 -12.31 0.94 -16.15
CA PRO A 99 -12.06 -0.40 -16.71
C PRO A 99 -11.30 -1.35 -15.77
N ARG A 100 -10.51 -0.80 -14.82
CA ARG A 100 -9.75 -1.58 -13.84
C ARG A 100 -10.55 -1.91 -12.59
N PHE A 101 -11.57 -1.11 -12.29
CA PHE A 101 -12.48 -1.30 -11.16
C PHE A 101 -13.95 -1.21 -11.60
N PRO A 102 -14.42 -2.14 -12.46
CA PRO A 102 -15.76 -2.07 -13.04
C PRO A 102 -16.88 -2.35 -12.02
N LYS A 103 -16.54 -2.96 -10.88
CA LYS A 103 -17.49 -3.25 -9.80
C LYS A 103 -17.93 -2.00 -9.02
N GLY A 104 -17.21 -0.90 -9.15
CA GLY A 104 -17.53 0.36 -8.49
C GLY A 104 -16.35 0.98 -7.74
N LEU A 105 -16.47 2.29 -7.54
CA LEU A 105 -15.55 3.15 -6.82
C LEU A 105 -16.31 4.42 -6.41
N THR A 106 -15.78 5.16 -5.45
CA THR A 106 -16.31 6.46 -5.03
C THR A 106 -15.28 7.53 -5.33
N ILE A 107 -15.73 8.66 -5.88
CA ILE A 107 -14.89 9.83 -6.14
C ILE A 107 -15.33 10.97 -5.24
N PHE A 108 -14.38 11.66 -4.63
CA PHE A 108 -14.62 12.91 -3.93
C PHE A 108 -13.47 13.89 -4.15
N GLN A 109 -13.76 15.17 -3.92
CA GLN A 109 -12.80 16.26 -4.06
C GLN A 109 -12.39 16.77 -2.68
N GLY A 110 -11.15 17.25 -2.57
CA GLY A 110 -10.63 17.87 -1.36
C GLY A 110 -9.62 18.96 -1.67
N ASN A 111 -9.11 19.59 -0.62
CA ASN A 111 -8.01 20.54 -0.70
C ASN A 111 -6.93 20.11 0.28
N GLY A 112 -5.75 19.76 -0.24
CA GLY A 112 -4.56 19.54 0.56
C GLY A 112 -3.89 20.86 0.93
N GLN A 113 -3.30 20.92 2.12
CA GLN A 113 -2.49 22.06 2.55
C GLN A 113 -1.27 21.56 3.31
N TRP A 114 -0.11 22.19 3.09
CA TRP A 114 1.10 21.86 3.81
C TRP A 114 2.11 22.98 3.81
N LEU A 115 3.05 22.90 4.76
CA LEU A 115 4.19 23.79 4.83
C LEU A 115 5.28 23.25 3.90
N ASP A 116 5.74 24.05 2.95
CA ASP A 116 6.92 23.70 2.16
C ASP A 116 8.22 23.93 2.96
N PRO A 117 9.38 23.48 2.47
CA PRO A 117 10.65 23.68 3.17
C PRO A 117 11.09 25.14 3.35
N ARG A 118 10.43 26.09 2.66
CA ARG A 118 10.69 27.53 2.76
C ARG A 118 9.80 28.19 3.82
N GLY A 119 8.82 27.46 4.37
CA GLY A 119 7.87 27.96 5.36
C GLY A 119 6.59 28.50 4.76
N ASP A 120 6.35 28.31 3.46
CA ASP A 120 5.14 28.76 2.79
C ASP A 120 4.05 27.69 2.86
N VAL A 121 2.81 28.11 3.16
CA VAL A 121 1.65 27.21 3.11
C VAL A 121 1.21 27.04 1.67
N VAL A 122 1.51 25.88 1.10
CA VAL A 122 1.04 25.48 -0.21
C VAL A 122 -0.34 24.88 -0.08
N ARG A 123 -1.25 25.26 -1.00
CA ARG A 123 -2.61 24.74 -1.11
C ARG A 123 -2.80 24.10 -2.47
N GLU A 124 -3.34 22.90 -2.50
CA GLU A 124 -3.55 22.16 -3.75
C GLU A 124 -4.92 21.45 -3.75
N PRO A 125 -5.76 21.73 -4.75
CA PRO A 125 -6.94 20.92 -5.03
C PRO A 125 -6.55 19.47 -5.32
N VAL A 126 -7.28 18.51 -4.73
CA VAL A 126 -7.04 17.08 -4.91
C VAL A 126 -8.31 16.37 -5.34
N PHE A 127 -8.14 15.41 -6.25
CA PHE A 127 -9.14 14.36 -6.48
C PHE A 127 -8.79 13.13 -5.66
N VAL A 128 -9.79 12.45 -5.12
CA VAL A 128 -9.62 11.21 -4.38
C VAL A 128 -10.52 10.14 -4.95
N ILE A 129 -9.96 8.96 -5.18
CA ILE A 129 -10.70 7.75 -5.49
C ILE A 129 -10.61 6.82 -4.29
N GLU A 130 -11.75 6.33 -3.82
CA GLU A 130 -11.83 5.23 -2.87
C GLU A 130 -12.38 3.98 -3.57
N VAL A 131 -11.69 2.86 -3.38
CA VAL A 131 -12.09 1.57 -3.93
C VAL A 131 -11.99 0.47 -2.88
N PHE A 132 -13.00 -0.38 -2.82
CA PHE A 132 -13.02 -1.56 -1.99
C PHE A 132 -12.78 -2.81 -2.84
N HIS A 133 -11.82 -3.64 -2.46
CA HIS A 133 -11.50 -4.85 -3.21
C HIS A 133 -10.82 -5.91 -2.35
N ASP A 134 -10.84 -7.14 -2.83
CA ASP A 134 -10.04 -8.22 -2.25
C ASP A 134 -8.55 -7.92 -2.43
N ARG A 135 -7.75 -8.30 -1.44
CA ARG A 135 -6.29 -8.23 -1.53
C ARG A 135 -5.81 -9.26 -2.57
N SER A 136 -5.43 -8.78 -3.75
CA SER A 136 -4.96 -9.62 -4.85
C SER A 136 -3.85 -8.92 -5.64
N ALA A 137 -2.96 -9.71 -6.25
CA ALA A 137 -1.91 -9.18 -7.11
C ALA A 137 -2.46 -8.41 -8.32
N ALA A 138 -3.64 -8.81 -8.81
CA ALA A 138 -4.33 -8.10 -9.90
C ALA A 138 -4.79 -6.70 -9.48
N ALA A 139 -5.39 -6.56 -8.27
CA ALA A 139 -5.78 -5.25 -7.75
C ALA A 139 -4.58 -4.34 -7.50
N GLU A 140 -3.49 -4.89 -6.94
CA GLU A 140 -2.23 -4.17 -6.75
C GLU A 140 -1.66 -3.65 -8.09
N ALA A 141 -1.65 -4.50 -9.12
CA ALA A 141 -1.21 -4.11 -10.46
C ALA A 141 -2.12 -3.03 -11.08
N SER A 142 -3.43 -3.14 -10.90
CA SER A 142 -4.41 -2.13 -11.35
C SER A 142 -4.16 -0.77 -10.70
N ILE A 143 -3.97 -0.73 -9.38
CA ILE A 143 -3.69 0.52 -8.65
C ILE A 143 -2.36 1.13 -9.10
N ALA A 144 -1.31 0.31 -9.21
CA ALA A 144 -0.01 0.78 -9.68
C ALA A 144 -0.08 1.35 -11.10
N ALA A 145 -0.84 0.71 -12.00
CA ALA A 145 -1.05 1.18 -13.35
C ALA A 145 -1.82 2.50 -13.41
N ILE A 146 -2.86 2.68 -12.58
CA ILE A 146 -3.60 3.95 -12.46
C ILE A 146 -2.66 5.07 -12.02
N ALA A 147 -1.87 4.83 -10.97
CA ALA A 147 -0.91 5.81 -10.47
C ALA A 147 0.16 6.16 -11.52
N ALA A 148 0.71 5.16 -12.20
CA ALA A 148 1.72 5.36 -13.25
C ALA A 148 1.17 6.16 -14.44
N GLU A 149 -0.04 5.84 -14.88
CA GLU A 149 -0.69 6.54 -16.00
C GLU A 149 -1.03 7.99 -15.63
N TYR A 150 -1.52 8.26 -14.41
CA TYR A 150 -1.77 9.63 -13.97
C TYR A 150 -0.49 10.46 -13.95
N LYS A 151 0.58 9.90 -13.39
CA LYS A 151 1.91 10.54 -13.37
C LYS A 151 2.41 10.85 -14.77
N LYS A 152 2.31 9.90 -15.69
CA LYS A 152 2.72 10.06 -17.08
C LYS A 152 1.88 11.12 -17.80
N ARG A 153 0.56 11.06 -17.68
CA ARG A 153 -0.39 11.90 -18.41
C ARG A 153 -0.35 13.36 -17.97
N PHE A 154 -0.18 13.62 -16.68
CA PHE A 154 -0.25 14.97 -16.10
C PHE A 154 1.07 15.47 -15.50
N GLY A 155 2.18 14.75 -15.74
CA GLY A 155 3.51 15.16 -15.27
C GLY A 155 3.65 15.20 -13.75
N GLN A 156 2.89 14.39 -13.02
CA GLN A 156 2.89 14.37 -11.55
C GLN A 156 4.06 13.54 -11.01
N ASP A 157 4.65 14.00 -9.90
CA ASP A 157 5.74 13.26 -9.23
C ASP A 157 5.25 11.95 -8.60
N ALA A 158 4.04 11.98 -8.03
CA ALA A 158 3.50 10.92 -7.19
C ALA A 158 1.97 10.97 -7.11
N VAL A 159 1.39 9.80 -6.88
CA VAL A 159 0.02 9.61 -6.38
C VAL A 159 0.16 8.95 -5.01
N LEU A 160 -0.45 9.53 -3.98
CA LEU A 160 -0.47 8.91 -2.65
C LEU A 160 -1.53 7.81 -2.63
N ARG A 161 -1.19 6.69 -2.01
CA ARG A 161 -2.11 5.61 -1.68
C ARG A 161 -2.15 5.40 -0.18
N VAL A 162 -3.34 5.25 0.37
CA VAL A 162 -3.57 4.78 1.74
C VAL A 162 -4.40 3.52 1.67
N THR A 163 -3.90 2.44 2.28
CA THR A 163 -4.56 1.13 2.31
C THR A 163 -4.99 0.80 3.74
N SER A 164 -6.27 0.47 3.93
CA SER A 164 -6.83 0.07 5.22
C SER A 164 -7.57 -1.25 5.11
N GLY A 165 -7.44 -2.12 6.11
CA GLY A 165 -8.29 -3.30 6.23
C GLY A 165 -9.76 -2.92 6.42
N SER A 166 -10.69 -3.66 5.83
CA SER A 166 -12.12 -3.33 5.89
C SER A 166 -13.01 -4.56 6.07
N VAL A 167 -14.09 -4.38 6.81
CA VAL A 167 -15.21 -5.34 6.92
C VAL A 167 -16.43 -4.65 6.35
N ILE A 168 -17.01 -5.21 5.29
CA ILE A 168 -18.13 -4.62 4.56
C ILE A 168 -19.42 -5.32 4.97
N ARG A 169 -20.47 -4.55 5.27
CA ARG A 169 -21.84 -5.03 5.52
C ARG A 169 -22.83 -4.13 4.79
N PHE A 170 -23.85 -4.73 4.21
CA PHE A 170 -25.02 -4.04 3.66
C PHE A 170 -26.20 -4.28 4.59
N TYR A 171 -27.07 -3.28 4.75
CA TYR A 171 -28.27 -3.35 5.58
C TYR A 171 -29.50 -3.05 4.71
#